data_AF-A0A955S078-F1
#
_entry.id   AF-A0A955S078-F1
#
_cell.length_a   1.000
_cell.length_b   1.000
_cell.length_c   1.000
_cell.angle_alpha   90.00
_cell.angle_beta   90.00
_cell.angle_gamma   90.00
#
_symmetry.space_group_name_H-M   'P 1'
#
loop_
_entity.id
_entity.type
_entity.pdbx_description
1 polymer ?
#
loop_
_entity_poly.entity_id
_entity_poly.type
_entity_poly.pdbx_seq_one_letter_code
_entity_poly.pdbx_strand_id
1 'polypeptide(L)'
;MTIFQKIKQIHNPWLILTFSFILPGLGQMLFYQPRKGTVILTAYALLLMTGLFSVFHPAGHPLFGGFCVGAAVLLHIWNLFDSFASCKFISSYKYPKDFNIASNQWFVVFMSMMIPGAGHFYISSWLFGVVFLAAALILNGLTSISFWFLVLEVIFSMFVCWHAFYLTSRKIPEEDNEGVLVLVIVLIGTFLGLSNGVFNYVKSHFDTFAVTSDAMAHSLIKGDKVLVYKTPENDFERGGIYVFKHPKKPENFYIQRLAGLSEEFVMFDEGQLLVNREKVTDPPYNHLRYQNQGQYYNET
;
A
#
# COMPACT_ATOMS: atom_id res chain seq x y z
N MET A 1 18.09 -42.15 -0.80
CA MET A 1 17.45 -41.08 -0.01
C MET A 1 17.22 -39.91 -0.94
N THR A 2 15.98 -39.58 -1.27
CA THR A 2 15.65 -38.50 -2.23
C THR A 2 16.03 -37.13 -1.64
N ILE A 3 16.39 -36.16 -2.48
CA ILE A 3 16.75 -34.78 -2.07
C ILE A 3 15.69 -34.19 -1.12
N PHE A 4 14.41 -34.49 -1.37
CA PHE A 4 13.28 -34.13 -0.50
C PHE A 4 13.37 -34.71 0.93
N GLN A 5 13.89 -35.93 1.12
CA GLN A 5 14.07 -36.49 2.46
C GLN A 5 15.20 -35.80 3.24
N LYS A 6 16.21 -35.27 2.55
CA LYS A 6 17.33 -34.55 3.15
C LYS A 6 16.94 -33.11 3.55
N ILE A 7 16.12 -32.45 2.72
CA ILE A 7 15.54 -31.12 3.00
C ILE A 7 14.60 -31.17 4.22
N LYS A 8 13.84 -32.26 4.38
CA LYS A 8 12.91 -32.47 5.50
C LYS A 8 13.58 -32.58 6.88
N GLN A 9 14.90 -32.71 6.93
CA GLN A 9 15.68 -32.78 8.18
C GLN A 9 16.26 -31.43 8.62
N ILE A 10 16.08 -30.36 7.83
CA ILE A 10 16.57 -29.03 8.18
C ILE A 10 15.57 -28.34 9.11
N HIS A 11 15.94 -28.24 10.39
CA HIS A 11 15.09 -27.70 11.46
C HIS A 11 15.49 -26.27 11.85
N ASN A 12 15.67 -25.39 10.86
CA ASN A 12 16.04 -24.00 11.08
C ASN A 12 14.78 -23.09 11.11
N PRO A 13 14.45 -22.45 12.26
CA PRO A 13 13.28 -21.57 12.37
C PRO A 13 13.28 -20.39 11.39
N TRP A 14 14.46 -19.82 11.10
CA TRP A 14 14.59 -18.69 10.17
C TRP A 14 14.34 -19.10 8.72
N LEU A 15 14.78 -20.29 8.31
CA LEU A 15 14.46 -20.84 6.99
C LEU A 15 12.95 -21.01 6.81
N ILE A 16 12.29 -21.58 7.82
CA ILE A 16 10.83 -21.78 7.81
C ILE A 16 10.10 -20.44 7.76
N LEU A 17 10.57 -19.45 8.52
CA LEU A 17 10.04 -18.10 8.49
C LEU A 17 10.20 -17.47 7.10
N THR A 18 11.37 -17.57 6.48
CA THR A 18 11.65 -17.07 5.12
C THR A 18 10.67 -17.62 4.09
N PHE A 19 10.44 -18.93 4.07
CA PHE A 19 9.46 -19.50 3.14
C PHE A 19 8.02 -19.08 3.47
N SER A 20 7.69 -18.95 4.76
CA SER A 20 6.38 -18.51 5.23
C SER A 20 6.10 -17.03 4.94
N PHE A 21 7.15 -16.22 4.78
CA PHE A 21 7.07 -14.82 4.35
C PHE A 21 6.78 -14.68 2.86
N ILE A 22 7.34 -15.56 2.01
CA ILE A 22 7.02 -15.58 0.57
C ILE A 22 5.56 -15.98 0.37
N LEU A 23 5.13 -17.03 1.07
CA LEU A 23 3.79 -17.56 0.93
C LEU A 23 3.36 -18.18 2.26
N PRO A 24 2.27 -17.70 2.88
CA PRO A 24 1.88 -18.18 4.19
C PRO A 24 1.53 -19.68 4.15
N GLY A 25 1.97 -20.40 5.19
CA GLY A 25 1.90 -21.85 5.25
C GLY A 25 3.01 -22.61 4.51
N LEU A 26 3.77 -22.00 3.59
CA LEU A 26 4.77 -22.71 2.76
C LEU A 26 5.94 -23.29 3.58
N GLY A 27 6.51 -22.51 4.50
CA GLY A 27 7.61 -22.99 5.34
C GLY A 27 7.19 -24.16 6.23
N GLN A 28 5.99 -24.08 6.80
CA GLN A 28 5.41 -25.18 7.57
C GLN A 28 5.17 -26.41 6.69
N MET A 29 4.73 -26.19 5.45
CA MET A 29 4.42 -27.27 4.51
C MET A 29 5.64 -28.11 4.14
N LEU A 30 6.77 -27.44 3.89
CA LEU A 30 7.99 -28.07 3.41
C LEU A 30 8.81 -28.75 4.52
N PHE A 31 8.88 -28.16 5.71
CA PHE A 31 9.91 -28.52 6.70
C PHE A 31 9.37 -29.09 8.02
N TYR A 32 8.10 -28.89 8.35
CA TYR A 32 7.66 -29.07 9.74
C TYR A 32 6.29 -29.74 9.91
N GLN A 33 5.22 -29.13 9.41
CA GLN A 33 3.84 -29.58 9.58
C GLN A 33 3.04 -29.39 8.27
N PRO A 34 3.08 -30.37 7.34
CA PRO A 34 2.41 -30.26 6.04
C PRO A 34 0.93 -29.95 6.16
N ARG A 35 0.22 -30.62 7.08
CA ARG A 35 -1.21 -30.39 7.28
C ARG A 35 -1.53 -28.96 7.71
N LYS A 36 -0.78 -28.43 8.70
CA LYS A 36 -0.98 -27.07 9.20
C LYS A 36 -0.66 -26.05 8.11
N GLY A 37 0.47 -26.23 7.42
CA GLY A 37 0.87 -25.37 6.30
C GLY A 37 -0.15 -25.36 5.17
N THR A 38 -0.69 -26.51 4.78
CA THR A 38 -1.75 -26.60 3.76
C THR A 38 -3.02 -25.88 4.20
N VAL A 39 -3.45 -26.04 5.46
CA VAL A 39 -4.65 -25.33 5.98
C VAL A 39 -4.47 -23.82 5.98
N ILE A 40 -3.30 -23.32 6.38
CA ILE A 40 -3.01 -21.88 6.35
C ILE A 40 -2.98 -21.36 4.91
N LEU A 41 -2.30 -22.09 4.01
CA LEU A 41 -2.18 -21.70 2.61
C LEU A 41 -3.56 -21.65 1.93
N THR A 42 -4.41 -22.65 2.16
CA THR A 42 -5.76 -22.68 1.59
C THR A 42 -6.64 -21.58 2.18
N ALA A 43 -6.59 -21.36 3.49
CA ALA A 43 -7.32 -20.27 4.14
C ALA A 43 -6.89 -18.90 3.59
N TYR A 44 -5.59 -18.67 3.44
CA TYR A 44 -5.05 -17.44 2.87
C TYR A 44 -5.48 -17.25 1.40
N ALA A 45 -5.37 -18.29 0.57
CA ALA A 45 -5.79 -18.24 -0.82
C ALA A 45 -7.29 -17.95 -0.95
N LEU A 46 -8.13 -18.58 -0.11
CA LEU A 46 -9.57 -18.32 -0.10
C LEU A 46 -9.90 -16.88 0.32
N LEU A 47 -9.25 -16.36 1.36
CA LEU A 47 -9.45 -14.98 1.80
C LEU A 47 -9.04 -13.96 0.73
N LEU A 48 -7.91 -14.18 0.06
CA LEU A 48 -7.47 -13.32 -1.03
C LEU A 48 -8.40 -13.40 -2.24
N MET A 49 -8.75 -14.61 -2.68
CA MET A 49 -9.62 -14.79 -3.85
C MET A 49 -11.00 -14.19 -3.61
N THR A 50 -11.59 -14.40 -2.43
CA THR A 50 -12.89 -13.80 -2.06
C THR A 50 -12.78 -12.28 -1.88
N GLY A 51 -11.70 -11.79 -1.28
CA GLY A 51 -11.43 -10.36 -1.11
C GLY A 51 -11.29 -9.63 -2.44
N LEU A 52 -10.41 -10.13 -3.31
CA LEU A 52 -10.19 -9.55 -4.64
C LEU A 52 -11.46 -9.63 -5.50
N PHE A 53 -12.16 -10.76 -5.51
CA PHE A 53 -13.43 -10.89 -6.22
C PHE A 53 -14.44 -9.85 -5.72
N SER A 54 -14.59 -9.68 -4.40
CA SER A 54 -15.55 -8.72 -3.85
C SER A 54 -15.18 -7.25 -4.07
N VAL A 55 -13.90 -6.93 -4.28
CA VAL A 55 -13.45 -5.56 -4.59
C VAL A 55 -13.62 -5.23 -6.07
N PHE A 56 -13.27 -6.16 -6.97
CA PHE A 56 -13.20 -5.89 -8.41
C PHE A 56 -14.43 -6.33 -9.20
N HIS A 57 -15.27 -7.22 -8.66
CA HIS A 57 -16.48 -7.66 -9.34
C HIS A 57 -17.61 -6.62 -9.22
N PRO A 58 -18.37 -6.29 -10.29
CA PRO A 58 -19.43 -5.28 -10.24
C PRO A 58 -20.55 -5.57 -9.21
N ALA A 59 -20.79 -6.85 -8.90
CA ALA A 59 -21.75 -7.28 -7.88
C ALA A 59 -21.14 -7.46 -6.47
N GLY A 60 -19.84 -7.19 -6.32
CA GLY A 60 -19.12 -7.33 -5.05
C GLY A 60 -19.36 -6.16 -4.11
N HIS A 61 -19.23 -6.40 -2.81
CA HIS A 61 -19.33 -5.34 -1.79
C HIS A 61 -17.92 -4.89 -1.37
N PRO A 62 -17.47 -3.66 -1.70
CA PRO A 62 -16.07 -3.27 -1.49
C PRO A 62 -15.61 -3.35 -0.03
N LEU A 63 -16.47 -3.00 0.94
CA LEU A 63 -16.12 -3.09 2.37
C LEU A 63 -15.88 -4.54 2.83
N PHE A 64 -16.66 -5.49 2.30
CA PHE A 64 -16.47 -6.90 2.63
C PHE A 64 -15.17 -7.42 2.02
N GLY A 65 -14.89 -7.02 0.77
CA GLY A 65 -13.62 -7.33 0.12
C GLY A 65 -12.41 -6.79 0.88
N GLY A 66 -12.49 -5.53 1.34
CA GLY A 66 -11.47 -4.92 2.19
C GLY A 66 -11.26 -5.67 3.50
N PHE A 67 -12.34 -6.13 4.16
CA PHE A 67 -12.25 -6.97 5.36
C PHE A 67 -11.55 -8.30 5.08
N CYS A 68 -11.89 -8.99 3.98
CA CYS A 68 -11.25 -10.25 3.60
C CYS A 68 -9.75 -10.08 3.33
N VAL A 69 -9.34 -9.01 2.61
CA VAL A 69 -7.93 -8.69 2.38
C VAL A 69 -7.22 -8.37 3.70
N GLY A 70 -7.84 -7.57 4.57
CA GLY A 70 -7.30 -7.28 5.90
C GLY A 70 -7.11 -8.54 6.74
N ALA A 71 -8.09 -9.46 6.73
CA ALA A 71 -7.97 -10.76 7.39
C ALA A 71 -6.86 -11.63 6.79
N ALA A 72 -6.65 -11.60 5.47
CA ALA A 72 -5.54 -12.30 4.82
C ALA A 72 -4.17 -11.76 5.28
N VAL A 73 -4.04 -10.43 5.41
CA VAL A 73 -2.81 -9.78 5.94
C VAL A 73 -2.57 -10.18 7.40
N LEU A 74 -3.61 -10.14 8.24
CA LEU A 74 -3.50 -10.56 9.64
C LEU A 74 -3.11 -12.04 9.76
N LEU A 75 -3.71 -12.91 8.94
CA LEU A 75 -3.36 -14.33 8.88
C LEU A 75 -1.91 -14.52 8.44
N HIS A 76 -1.43 -13.73 7.46
CA HIS A 76 -0.05 -13.77 7.01
C HIS A 76 0.91 -13.41 8.14
N ILE A 77 0.68 -12.27 8.83
CA ILE A 77 1.48 -11.82 9.97
C ILE A 77 1.47 -12.86 11.08
N TRP A 78 0.29 -13.37 11.46
CA TRP A 78 0.17 -14.41 12.48
C TRP A 78 0.94 -15.68 12.10
N ASN A 79 0.86 -16.11 10.84
CA ASN A 79 1.59 -17.26 10.32
C ASN A 79 3.13 -17.08 10.41
N LEU A 80 3.66 -15.86 10.28
CA LEU A 80 5.09 -15.61 10.49
C LEU A 80 5.50 -16.00 11.92
N PHE A 81 4.81 -15.47 12.92
CA PHE A 81 5.07 -15.78 14.34
C PHE A 81 4.84 -17.26 14.65
N ASP A 82 3.74 -17.82 14.17
CA ASP A 82 3.36 -19.20 14.40
C ASP A 82 4.36 -20.19 13.78
N SER A 83 4.81 -19.94 12.55
CA SER A 83 5.81 -20.79 11.86
C SER A 83 7.16 -20.78 12.58
N PHE A 84 7.61 -19.62 13.04
CA PHE A 84 8.85 -19.48 13.81
C PHE A 84 8.75 -20.15 15.18
N ALA A 85 7.71 -19.83 15.96
CA ALA A 85 7.52 -20.35 17.31
C ALA A 85 7.33 -21.87 17.32
N SER A 86 6.51 -22.40 16.40
CA SER A 86 6.26 -23.84 16.29
C SER A 86 7.53 -24.61 15.94
N CYS A 87 8.34 -24.10 15.00
CA CYS A 87 9.63 -24.70 14.69
C CYS A 87 10.58 -24.62 15.90
N LYS A 88 10.73 -23.44 16.50
CA LYS A 88 11.64 -23.22 17.63
C LYS A 88 11.37 -24.21 18.76
N PHE A 89 10.11 -24.36 19.14
CA PHE A 89 9.68 -25.26 20.21
C PHE A 89 10.08 -26.72 19.92
N ILE A 90 9.75 -27.24 18.74
CA ILE A 90 10.07 -28.64 18.39
C ILE A 90 11.56 -28.86 18.16
N SER A 91 12.25 -27.92 17.50
CA SER A 91 13.70 -28.01 17.31
C SER A 91 14.43 -28.05 18.65
N SER A 92 14.02 -27.21 19.61
CA SER A 92 14.60 -27.20 20.96
C SER A 92 14.36 -28.50 21.74
N TYR A 93 13.21 -29.15 21.54
CA TYR A 93 12.85 -30.38 22.25
C TYR A 93 13.45 -31.63 21.61
N LYS A 94 13.42 -31.73 20.27
CA LYS A 94 13.74 -32.95 19.52
C LYS A 94 15.18 -33.01 19.01
N TYR A 95 15.82 -31.85 18.80
CA TYR A 95 17.16 -31.75 18.21
C TYR A 95 18.07 -30.77 18.98
N PRO A 96 18.24 -30.93 20.31
CA PRO A 96 18.94 -29.92 21.13
C PRO A 96 20.42 -29.73 20.77
N LYS A 97 21.08 -30.74 20.20
CA LYS A 97 22.51 -30.65 19.79
C LYS A 97 22.73 -29.91 18.48
N ASP A 98 21.75 -29.95 17.57
CA ASP A 98 21.79 -29.27 16.27
C ASP A 98 21.08 -27.91 16.31
N PHE A 99 20.43 -27.60 17.43
CA PHE A 99 19.72 -26.36 17.67
C PHE A 99 20.70 -25.22 17.97
N ASN A 100 21.51 -24.89 16.98
CA ASN A 100 22.19 -23.61 16.94
C ASN A 100 21.21 -22.59 16.34
N ILE A 101 20.51 -21.85 17.20
CA ILE A 101 19.63 -20.72 16.80
C ILE A 101 20.43 -19.72 15.93
N ALA A 102 21.75 -19.70 16.08
CA ALA A 102 22.69 -18.89 15.32
C ALA A 102 23.08 -19.47 13.95
N SER A 103 22.24 -20.28 13.28
CA SER A 103 22.39 -20.43 11.83
C SER A 103 21.93 -19.12 11.16
N ASN A 104 22.79 -18.12 11.31
CA ASN A 104 22.60 -16.71 11.00
C ASN A 104 22.39 -16.45 9.51
N GLN A 105 22.67 -17.43 8.64
CA GLN A 105 22.51 -17.31 7.18
C GLN A 105 21.08 -16.98 6.77
N TRP A 106 20.11 -17.75 7.26
CA TRP A 106 18.71 -17.55 6.89
C TRP A 106 18.08 -16.35 7.60
N PHE A 107 18.58 -15.99 8.79
CA PHE A 107 18.23 -14.73 9.42
C PHE A 107 18.67 -13.55 8.55
N VAL A 108 19.92 -13.53 8.09
CA VAL A 108 20.47 -12.48 7.21
C VAL A 108 19.69 -12.38 5.90
N VAL A 109 19.32 -13.53 5.31
CA VAL A 109 18.45 -13.57 4.13
C VAL A 109 17.08 -12.97 4.45
N PHE A 110 16.44 -13.40 5.54
CA PHE A 110 15.14 -12.88 5.96
C PHE A 110 15.16 -11.37 6.16
N MET A 111 16.19 -10.83 6.83
CA MET A 111 16.37 -9.39 6.99
C MET A 111 16.50 -8.69 5.64
N SER A 112 17.30 -9.24 4.72
CA SER A 112 17.47 -8.70 3.37
C SER A 112 16.19 -8.76 2.51
N MET A 113 15.28 -9.70 2.81
CA MET A 113 13.97 -9.76 2.14
C MET A 113 13.01 -8.69 2.65
N MET A 114 13.07 -8.36 3.95
CA MET A 114 12.27 -7.27 4.50
C MET A 114 12.76 -5.92 4.00
N ILE A 115 14.08 -5.71 4.00
CA ILE A 115 14.72 -4.50 3.49
C ILE A 115 16.01 -4.89 2.75
N PRO A 116 16.10 -4.64 1.44
CA PRO A 116 17.34 -4.89 0.70
C PRO A 116 18.55 -4.22 1.37
N GLY A 117 19.58 -5.02 1.68
CA GLY A 117 20.80 -4.56 2.37
C GLY A 117 20.78 -4.71 3.90
N ALA A 118 19.63 -4.97 4.53
CA ALA A 118 19.53 -5.13 5.99
C ALA A 118 20.36 -6.30 6.53
N GLY A 119 20.37 -7.44 5.85
CA GLY A 119 21.22 -8.55 6.23
C GLY A 119 22.71 -8.21 6.13
N HIS A 120 23.12 -7.39 5.16
CA HIS A 120 24.50 -6.96 5.01
C HIS A 120 24.99 -6.10 6.18
N PHE A 121 24.10 -5.30 6.79
CA PHE A 121 24.41 -4.60 8.04
C PHE A 121 24.59 -5.56 9.21
N TYR A 122 23.75 -6.60 9.30
CA TYR A 122 23.87 -7.61 10.35
C TYR A 122 25.20 -8.37 10.31
N ILE A 123 25.77 -8.61 9.12
CA ILE A 123 27.09 -9.26 8.95
C ILE A 123 28.25 -8.25 8.88
N SER A 124 28.06 -7.05 9.42
CA SER A 124 29.01 -5.91 9.46
C SER A 124 29.62 -5.54 8.11
N SER A 125 28.92 -5.85 7.01
CA SER A 125 29.31 -5.54 5.64
C SER A 125 28.62 -4.27 5.16
N TRP A 126 28.83 -3.18 5.91
CA TRP A 126 28.09 -1.91 5.79
C TRP A 126 28.11 -1.31 4.38
N LEU A 127 29.22 -1.40 3.65
CA LEU A 127 29.32 -0.88 2.28
C LEU A 127 28.28 -1.54 1.37
N PHE A 128 28.16 -2.86 1.42
CA PHE A 128 27.14 -3.58 0.64
C PHE A 128 25.73 -3.25 1.13
N GLY A 129 25.53 -3.10 2.43
CA GLY A 129 24.24 -2.70 3.01
C GLY A 129 23.76 -1.36 2.46
N VAL A 130 24.61 -0.33 2.49
CA VAL A 130 24.30 1.01 1.98
C VAL A 130 24.06 0.98 0.47
N VAL A 131 24.93 0.30 -0.30
CA VAL A 131 24.79 0.21 -1.76
C VAL A 131 23.47 -0.46 -2.15
N PHE A 132 23.12 -1.58 -1.51
CA PHE A 132 21.88 -2.28 -1.85
C PHE A 132 20.63 -1.53 -1.41
N LEU A 133 20.66 -0.89 -0.24
CA LEU A 133 19.56 -0.06 0.23
C LEU A 133 19.34 1.13 -0.71
N ALA A 134 20.40 1.85 -1.08
CA ALA A 134 20.32 2.99 -1.98
C ALA A 134 19.79 2.57 -3.37
N ALA A 135 20.30 1.45 -3.91
CA ALA A 135 19.83 0.91 -5.18
C ALA A 135 18.35 0.50 -5.12
N ALA A 136 17.90 -0.11 -4.02
CA ALA A 136 16.48 -0.45 -3.82
C ALA A 136 15.59 0.80 -3.80
N LEU A 137 15.99 1.85 -3.07
CA LEU A 137 15.23 3.11 -3.02
C LEU A 137 15.17 3.80 -4.38
N ILE A 138 16.27 3.81 -5.14
CA ILE A 138 16.30 4.35 -6.51
C ILE A 138 15.37 3.55 -7.42
N LEU A 139 15.47 2.21 -7.42
CA LEU A 139 14.61 1.34 -8.23
C LEU A 139 13.13 1.53 -7.87
N ASN A 140 12.81 1.63 -6.58
CA ASN A 140 11.45 1.88 -6.12
C ASN A 140 10.92 3.22 -6.64
N GLY A 141 11.72 4.29 -6.60
CA GLY A 141 11.37 5.60 -7.16
C GLY A 141 11.15 5.58 -8.67
N LEU A 142 11.82 4.69 -9.41
CA LEU A 142 11.64 4.54 -10.86
C LEU A 142 10.38 3.75 -11.24
N THR A 143 9.74 3.04 -10.30
CA THR A 143 8.50 2.28 -10.58
C THR A 143 7.34 3.15 -11.04
N SER A 144 7.35 4.45 -10.71
CA SER A 144 6.35 5.41 -11.20
C SER A 144 6.48 5.71 -12.69
N ILE A 145 7.63 5.40 -13.30
CA ILE A 145 7.89 5.65 -14.73
C ILE A 145 7.42 4.48 -15.59
N SER A 146 7.65 3.24 -15.13
CA SER A 146 7.31 2.04 -15.90
C SER A 146 7.14 0.80 -15.02
N PHE A 147 6.18 -0.05 -15.38
CA PHE A 147 5.96 -1.36 -14.75
C PHE A 147 7.18 -2.28 -14.82
N TRP A 148 8.04 -2.15 -15.84
CA TRP A 148 9.24 -2.99 -15.95
C TRP A 148 10.24 -2.81 -14.81
N PHE A 149 10.23 -1.63 -14.15
CA PHE A 149 11.07 -1.41 -12.96
C PHE A 149 10.63 -2.23 -11.76
N LEU A 150 9.35 -2.62 -11.66
CA LEU A 150 8.88 -3.56 -10.64
C LEU A 150 9.49 -4.95 -10.84
N VAL A 151 9.57 -5.41 -12.09
CA VAL A 151 10.23 -6.70 -12.41
C VAL A 151 11.72 -6.63 -12.06
N LEU A 152 12.39 -5.53 -12.37
CA LEU A 152 13.79 -5.31 -12.01
C LEU A 152 14.00 -5.27 -10.49
N GLU A 153 13.07 -4.66 -9.73
CA GLU A 153 13.11 -4.63 -8.26
C GLU A 153 13.03 -6.03 -7.66
N VAL A 154 12.16 -6.90 -8.20
CA VAL A 154 12.06 -8.31 -7.77
C VAL A 154 13.36 -9.06 -8.06
N ILE A 155 13.90 -8.94 -9.28
CA ILE A 155 15.17 -9.58 -9.67
C ILE A 155 16.32 -9.08 -8.78
N PHE A 156 16.38 -7.78 -8.54
CA PHE A 156 17.37 -7.17 -7.67
C PHE A 156 17.26 -7.68 -6.23
N SER A 157 16.05 -7.75 -5.67
CA SER A 157 15.82 -8.31 -4.33
C SER A 157 16.29 -9.77 -4.23
N MET A 158 16.00 -10.59 -5.24
CA MET A 158 16.51 -11.97 -5.31
C MET A 158 18.05 -12.01 -5.34
N PHE A 159 18.68 -11.12 -6.10
CA PHE A 159 20.14 -10.99 -6.14
C PHE A 159 20.72 -10.59 -4.78
N VAL A 160 20.12 -9.61 -4.09
CA VAL A 160 20.55 -9.18 -2.76
C VAL A 160 20.44 -10.32 -1.75
N CYS A 161 19.33 -11.08 -1.77
CA CYS A 161 19.14 -12.25 -0.91
C CYS A 161 20.17 -13.35 -1.19
N TRP A 162 20.45 -13.63 -2.47
CA TRP A 162 21.50 -14.56 -2.86
C TRP A 162 22.88 -14.10 -2.38
N HIS A 163 23.20 -12.81 -2.52
CA HIS A 163 24.48 -12.26 -2.09
C HIS A 163 24.65 -12.30 -0.57
N ALA A 164 23.60 -11.96 0.17
CA ALA A 164 23.51 -12.11 1.63
C ALA A 164 23.77 -13.56 2.08
N PHE A 165 23.13 -14.53 1.42
CA PHE A 165 23.33 -15.95 1.70
C PHE A 165 24.78 -16.38 1.41
N TYR A 166 25.33 -15.95 0.28
CA TYR A 166 26.68 -16.30 -0.16
C TYR A 166 27.76 -15.79 0.81
N LEU A 167 27.64 -14.54 1.26
CA LEU A 167 28.60 -13.96 2.22
C LEU A 167 28.56 -14.69 3.56
N THR A 168 27.38 -15.00 4.07
CA THR A 168 27.20 -15.70 5.35
C THR A 168 27.56 -17.19 5.24
N SER A 169 27.65 -17.73 4.03
CA SER A 169 28.22 -19.07 3.78
C SER A 169 29.74 -19.11 3.86
N ARG A 170 30.41 -17.94 3.78
CA ARG A 170 31.86 -17.81 3.82
C ARG A 170 32.39 -17.22 5.13
N LYS A 171 31.58 -16.40 5.80
CA LYS A 171 31.91 -15.76 7.08
C LYS A 171 30.98 -16.29 8.16
N ILE A 172 31.54 -16.70 9.29
CA ILE A 172 30.76 -16.87 10.52
C ILE A 172 30.45 -15.45 11.00
N PRO A 173 29.18 -15.02 11.02
CA PRO A 173 28.84 -13.70 11.51
C PRO A 173 29.16 -13.61 13.00
N GLU A 174 30.03 -12.68 13.36
CA GLU A 174 30.21 -12.24 14.74
C GLU A 174 28.95 -11.47 15.16
N GLU A 175 28.46 -11.73 16.38
CA GLU A 175 27.39 -10.92 16.98
C GLU A 175 27.96 -9.53 17.26
N ASP A 176 27.78 -8.63 16.29
CA ASP A 176 28.19 -7.24 16.38
C ASP A 176 26.98 -6.36 16.69
N ASN A 177 27.00 -5.73 17.87
CA ASN A 177 25.96 -4.82 18.32
C ASN A 177 25.86 -3.56 17.45
N GLU A 178 26.96 -3.14 16.80
CA GLU A 178 26.98 -1.96 15.94
C GLU A 178 26.17 -2.20 14.65
N GLY A 179 26.27 -3.39 14.06
CA GLY A 179 25.48 -3.78 12.89
C GLY A 179 23.97 -3.78 13.14
N VAL A 180 23.56 -4.21 14.34
CA VAL A 180 22.15 -4.17 14.78
C VAL A 180 21.66 -2.74 14.98
N LEU A 181 22.47 -1.87 15.57
CA LEU A 181 22.14 -0.45 15.75
C LEU A 181 21.93 0.24 14.38
N VAL A 182 22.86 0.03 13.44
CA VAL A 182 22.76 0.60 12.09
C VAL A 182 21.50 0.13 11.38
N LEU A 183 21.17 -1.16 11.48
CA LEU A 183 19.95 -1.73 10.94
C LEU A 183 18.68 -1.08 11.54
N VAL A 184 18.63 -0.86 12.85
CA VAL A 184 17.50 -0.17 13.51
C VAL A 184 17.39 1.27 13.03
N ILE A 185 18.51 1.98 12.90
CA ILE A 185 18.54 3.36 12.37
C ILE A 185 18.03 3.39 10.93
N VAL A 186 18.44 2.44 10.09
CA VAL A 186 17.95 2.31 8.70
C VAL A 186 16.45 2.07 8.68
N LEU A 187 15.95 1.11 9.46
CA LEU A 187 14.52 0.79 9.57
C LEU A 187 13.70 2.03 9.96
N ILE A 188 14.14 2.76 10.99
CA ILE A 188 13.49 3.99 11.45
C ILE A 188 13.57 5.08 10.37
N GLY A 189 14.74 5.27 9.77
CA GLY A 189 14.95 6.27 8.71
C GLY A 189 14.06 6.03 7.49
N THR A 190 13.97 4.78 7.02
CA THR A 190 13.09 4.41 5.90
C THR A 190 11.62 4.59 6.25
N PHE A 191 11.20 4.19 7.45
CA PHE A 191 9.82 4.38 7.91
C PHE A 191 9.43 5.86 8.00
N LEU A 192 10.30 6.69 8.61
CA LEU A 192 10.09 8.13 8.70
C LEU A 192 10.08 8.80 7.31
N GLY A 193 11.00 8.40 6.43
CA GLY A 193 11.07 8.89 5.05
C GLY A 193 9.80 8.57 4.24
N LEU A 194 9.32 7.33 4.28
CA LEU A 194 8.08 6.91 3.61
C LEU A 194 6.87 7.65 4.17
N SER A 195 6.77 7.83 5.49
CA SER A 195 5.66 8.55 6.12
C SER A 195 5.60 10.02 5.69
N ASN A 196 6.76 10.69 5.60
CA ASN A 196 6.85 12.05 5.08
C ASN A 196 6.52 12.12 3.59
N GLY A 197 6.96 11.14 2.79
CA GLY A 197 6.63 11.07 1.36
C GLY A 197 5.13 10.94 1.11
N VAL A 198 4.46 9.99 1.79
CA VAL A 198 3.00 9.81 1.72
C VAL A 198 2.27 11.06 2.20
N PHE A 199 2.67 11.63 3.34
CA PHE A 199 2.06 12.85 3.86
C PHE A 199 2.19 14.03 2.89
N ASN A 200 3.38 14.23 2.32
CA ASN A 200 3.63 15.30 1.35
C ASN A 200 2.86 15.07 0.04
N TYR A 201 2.76 13.83 -0.44
CA TYR A 201 1.99 13.47 -1.63
C TYR A 201 0.49 13.73 -1.43
N VAL A 202 -0.06 13.30 -0.28
CA VAL A 202 -1.45 13.56 0.07
C VAL A 202 -1.70 15.06 0.18
N LYS A 203 -0.81 15.81 0.84
CA LYS A 203 -0.92 17.27 0.96
C LYS A 203 -0.79 18.00 -0.40
N SER A 204 0.02 17.49 -1.32
CA SER A 204 0.22 18.12 -2.63
C SER A 204 -0.92 17.85 -3.61
N HIS A 205 -1.62 16.71 -3.49
CA HIS A 205 -2.71 16.34 -4.41
C HIS A 205 -4.11 16.53 -3.81
N PHE A 206 -4.23 16.61 -2.48
CA PHE A 206 -5.51 16.74 -1.81
C PHE A 206 -5.53 17.89 -0.80
N ASP A 207 -6.67 18.55 -0.70
CA ASP A 207 -7.00 19.46 0.39
C ASP A 207 -8.25 18.95 1.12
N THR A 208 -8.45 19.42 2.35
CA THR A 208 -9.66 19.11 3.12
C THR A 208 -10.42 20.39 3.43
N PHE A 209 -11.73 20.38 3.22
CA PHE A 209 -12.60 21.51 3.50
C PHE A 209 -13.80 21.07 4.33
N ALA A 210 -14.25 21.94 5.23
CA ALA A 210 -15.51 21.79 5.94
C ALA A 210 -16.59 22.60 5.22
N VAL A 211 -17.73 21.98 4.94
CA VAL A 211 -18.87 22.63 4.31
C VAL A 211 -19.56 23.52 5.34
N THR A 212 -19.53 24.84 5.13
CA THR A 212 -20.08 25.83 6.07
C THR A 212 -21.43 26.40 5.65
N SER A 213 -21.85 26.18 4.40
CA SER A 213 -23.06 26.76 3.81
C SER A 213 -24.05 25.70 3.35
N ASP A 214 -25.32 26.10 3.26
CA ASP A 214 -26.41 25.24 2.78
C ASP A 214 -26.59 25.32 1.24
N ALA A 215 -25.71 26.03 0.54
CA ALA A 215 -25.81 26.23 -0.92
C ALA A 215 -25.73 24.92 -1.71
N MET A 216 -25.09 23.90 -1.13
CA MET A 216 -24.96 22.56 -1.70
C MET A 216 -25.80 21.51 -0.95
N ALA A 217 -26.76 21.90 -0.09
CA ALA A 217 -27.47 21.01 0.87
C ALA A 217 -28.11 19.76 0.25
N HIS A 218 -28.45 19.78 -1.04
CA HIS A 218 -28.96 18.59 -1.76
C HIS A 218 -27.90 17.53 -2.07
N SER A 219 -26.61 17.86 -1.92
CA SER A 219 -25.48 16.97 -2.20
C SER A 219 -24.46 16.92 -1.06
N LEU A 220 -24.26 18.04 -0.35
CA LEU A 220 -23.32 18.22 0.74
C LEU A 220 -23.99 19.05 1.84
N ILE A 221 -24.02 18.51 3.05
CA ILE A 221 -24.71 19.13 4.19
C ILE A 221 -23.68 19.93 5.01
N LYS A 222 -24.13 21.02 5.62
CA LYS A 222 -23.30 21.80 6.55
C LYS A 222 -22.72 20.92 7.65
N GLY A 223 -21.40 21.00 7.84
CA GLY A 223 -20.64 20.16 8.77
C GLY A 223 -19.90 19.00 8.11
N ASP A 224 -20.25 18.66 6.87
CA ASP A 224 -19.52 17.63 6.11
C ASP A 224 -18.06 18.06 5.91
N LYS A 225 -17.15 17.07 6.00
CA LYS A 225 -15.73 17.24 5.67
C LYS A 225 -15.47 16.56 4.33
N VAL A 226 -15.07 17.33 3.34
CA VAL A 226 -14.79 16.84 1.99
C VAL A 226 -13.29 16.80 1.74
N LEU A 227 -12.83 15.73 1.11
CA LEU A 227 -11.48 15.58 0.58
C LEU A 227 -11.52 15.97 -0.90
N VAL A 228 -10.74 16.98 -1.27
CA VAL A 228 -10.77 17.60 -2.60
C VAL A 228 -9.48 17.28 -3.32
N TYR A 229 -9.57 16.61 -4.46
CA TYR A 229 -8.44 16.38 -5.35
C TYR A 229 -8.12 17.65 -6.15
N LYS A 230 -6.84 18.02 -6.22
CA LYS A 230 -6.33 19.16 -6.99
C LYS A 230 -6.20 18.75 -8.46
N THR A 231 -7.25 19.03 -9.23
CA THR A 231 -7.29 18.73 -10.67
C THR A 231 -6.57 19.81 -11.49
N PRO A 232 -5.89 19.46 -12.61
CA PRO A 232 -5.32 20.44 -13.55
C PRO A 232 -6.43 21.23 -14.28
N GLU A 233 -6.15 22.47 -14.68
CA GLU A 233 -7.16 23.44 -15.21
C GLU A 233 -7.93 22.99 -16.46
N ASN A 234 -7.57 21.88 -17.10
CA ASN A 234 -8.21 21.42 -18.34
C ASN A 234 -9.08 20.17 -18.15
N ASP A 235 -9.22 19.67 -16.93
CA ASP A 235 -9.95 18.43 -16.62
C ASP A 235 -11.25 18.72 -15.87
N PHE A 236 -12.05 19.61 -16.45
CA PHE A 236 -13.34 20.02 -15.92
C PHE A 236 -14.48 19.31 -16.65
N GLU A 237 -15.36 18.66 -15.88
CA GLU A 237 -16.53 17.96 -16.39
C GLU A 237 -17.81 18.64 -15.91
N ARG A 238 -18.79 18.82 -16.82
CA ARG A 238 -20.11 19.34 -16.44
C ARG A 238 -20.72 18.43 -15.39
N GLY A 239 -21.24 19.03 -14.32
CA GLY A 239 -21.81 18.28 -13.20
C GLY A 239 -20.80 17.93 -12.11
N GLY A 240 -19.50 18.12 -12.34
CA GLY A 240 -18.49 18.02 -11.29
C GLY A 240 -18.72 19.05 -10.18
N ILE A 241 -18.37 18.69 -8.95
CA ILE A 241 -18.39 19.59 -7.79
C ILE A 241 -16.96 20.08 -7.57
N TYR A 242 -16.75 21.38 -7.64
CA TYR A 242 -15.43 21.99 -7.56
C TYR A 242 -15.33 22.96 -6.40
N VAL A 243 -14.14 23.00 -5.81
CA VAL A 243 -13.75 24.01 -4.82
C VAL A 243 -12.85 25.03 -5.51
N PHE A 244 -13.21 26.30 -5.44
CA PHE A 244 -12.47 27.38 -6.08
C PHE A 244 -12.44 28.63 -5.19
N LYS A 245 -11.47 29.50 -5.45
CA LYS A 245 -11.35 30.79 -4.77
C LYS A 245 -12.32 31.79 -5.36
N HIS A 246 -12.98 32.59 -4.52
CA HIS A 246 -13.90 33.61 -5.00
C HIS A 246 -13.16 34.67 -5.84
N PRO A 247 -13.63 35.01 -7.06
CA PRO A 247 -12.91 35.90 -7.97
C PRO A 247 -12.59 37.28 -7.37
N LYS A 248 -13.52 37.87 -6.61
CA LYS A 248 -13.34 39.18 -5.95
C LYS A 248 -12.71 39.10 -4.55
N LYS A 249 -12.66 37.91 -3.93
CA LYS A 249 -12.20 37.71 -2.55
C LYS A 249 -11.43 36.38 -2.44
N PRO A 250 -10.19 36.32 -2.94
CA PRO A 250 -9.45 35.05 -3.09
C PRO A 250 -9.16 34.30 -1.79
N GLU A 251 -9.33 34.95 -0.65
CA GLU A 251 -9.22 34.33 0.68
C GLU A 251 -10.37 33.38 1.00
N ASN A 252 -11.51 33.51 0.32
CA ASN A 252 -12.69 32.68 0.53
C ASN A 252 -12.79 31.58 -0.52
N PHE A 253 -12.95 30.35 -0.04
CA PHE A 253 -13.24 29.18 -0.88
C PHE A 253 -14.74 28.96 -0.99
N TYR A 254 -15.19 28.59 -2.19
CA TYR A 254 -16.58 28.25 -2.50
C TYR A 254 -16.62 26.85 -3.10
N ILE A 255 -17.69 26.12 -2.78
CA ILE A 255 -17.97 24.78 -3.29
C ILE A 255 -19.26 24.88 -4.09
N GLN A 256 -19.19 24.60 -5.40
CA GLN A 256 -20.35 24.65 -6.30
C GLN A 256 -20.27 23.54 -7.34
N ARG A 257 -21.40 23.30 -8.03
CA ARG A 257 -21.47 22.39 -9.17
C ARG A 257 -21.26 23.14 -10.49
N LEU A 258 -20.43 22.59 -11.37
CA LEU A 258 -20.12 23.20 -12.66
C LEU A 258 -21.26 23.00 -13.67
N ALA A 259 -22.00 24.07 -13.97
CA ALA A 259 -23.14 24.04 -14.88
C ALA A 259 -22.76 24.22 -16.36
N GLY A 260 -21.66 24.90 -16.66
CA GLY A 260 -21.21 25.23 -18.02
C GLY A 260 -19.69 25.18 -18.16
N LEU A 261 -19.23 24.84 -19.37
CA LEU A 261 -17.82 24.85 -19.77
C LEU A 261 -17.53 26.08 -20.66
N SER A 262 -16.25 26.30 -20.98
CA SER A 262 -15.85 27.36 -21.91
C SER A 262 -16.53 27.18 -23.27
N GLU A 263 -16.84 28.29 -23.94
CA GLU A 263 -17.53 28.32 -25.25
C GLU A 263 -18.98 27.82 -25.25
N GLU A 264 -19.60 27.64 -24.08
CA GLU A 264 -20.99 27.22 -23.98
C GLU A 264 -21.94 28.36 -23.62
N PHE A 265 -23.10 28.37 -24.26
CA PHE A 265 -24.17 29.29 -23.91
C PHE A 265 -25.10 28.66 -22.87
N VAL A 266 -25.04 29.17 -21.64
CA VAL A 266 -25.85 28.66 -20.52
C VAL A 266 -27.04 29.58 -20.26
N MET A 267 -28.23 29.00 -20.16
CA MET A 267 -29.48 29.70 -19.88
C MET A 267 -30.30 28.92 -18.85
N PHE A 268 -31.05 29.64 -18.02
CA PHE A 268 -32.11 29.05 -17.23
C PHE A 268 -33.47 29.48 -17.80
N ASP A 269 -34.32 28.51 -18.16
CA ASP A 269 -35.69 28.75 -18.60
C ASP A 269 -36.66 27.91 -17.76
N GLU A 270 -37.69 28.54 -17.20
CA GLU A 270 -38.64 27.94 -16.23
C GLU A 270 -37.97 27.11 -15.10
N GLY A 271 -36.78 27.53 -14.66
CA GLY A 271 -35.99 26.87 -13.62
C GLY A 271 -35.25 25.61 -14.07
N GLN A 272 -35.18 25.35 -15.38
CA GLN A 272 -34.41 24.27 -15.99
C GLN A 272 -33.13 24.82 -16.62
N LEU A 273 -32.05 24.03 -16.57
CA LEU A 273 -30.77 24.38 -17.19
C LEU A 273 -30.79 24.01 -18.68
N LEU A 274 -30.50 25.00 -19.53
CA LEU A 274 -30.27 24.83 -20.96
C LEU A 274 -28.83 25.18 -21.28
N VAL A 275 -28.19 24.33 -22.08
CA VAL A 275 -26.83 24.55 -22.58
C VAL A 275 -26.87 24.46 -24.09
N ASN A 276 -26.35 25.49 -24.77
CA ASN A 276 -26.45 25.64 -26.23
C ASN A 276 -27.89 25.52 -26.77
N ARG A 277 -28.86 25.98 -25.96
CA ARG A 277 -30.32 25.92 -26.20
C ARG A 277 -30.93 24.52 -26.14
N GLU A 278 -30.17 23.52 -25.72
CA GLU A 278 -30.67 22.18 -25.45
C GLU A 278 -30.84 21.97 -23.95
N LYS A 279 -31.94 21.34 -23.55
CA LYS A 279 -32.23 21.06 -22.15
C LYS A 279 -31.29 19.96 -21.64
N VAL A 280 -30.59 20.25 -20.53
CA VAL A 280 -29.72 19.25 -19.89
C VAL A 280 -30.59 18.26 -19.11
N THR A 281 -30.60 17.00 -19.55
CA THR A 281 -31.37 15.91 -18.94
C THR A 281 -30.51 14.91 -18.17
N ASP A 282 -29.20 15.14 -18.09
CA ASP A 282 -28.29 14.29 -17.35
C ASP A 282 -28.40 14.52 -15.84
N PRO A 283 -28.32 13.47 -15.00
CA PRO A 283 -28.19 13.63 -13.56
C PRO A 283 -26.93 14.45 -13.21
N PRO A 284 -26.98 15.35 -12.21
CA PRO A 284 -28.10 15.58 -11.30
C PRO A 284 -29.08 16.68 -11.77
N TYR A 285 -28.95 17.22 -12.98
CA TYR A 285 -29.74 18.35 -13.45
C TYR A 285 -31.20 18.02 -13.76
N ASN A 286 -31.49 16.75 -14.05
CA ASN A 286 -32.81 16.28 -14.48
C ASN A 286 -33.94 16.45 -13.44
N HIS A 287 -33.63 16.54 -12.15
CA HIS A 287 -34.59 16.68 -11.06
C HIS A 287 -34.48 18.01 -10.31
N LEU A 288 -33.51 18.85 -10.66
CA LEU A 288 -33.30 20.14 -9.99
C LEU A 288 -34.11 21.23 -10.68
N ARG A 289 -34.96 21.92 -9.91
CA ARG A 289 -35.58 23.19 -10.32
C ARG A 289 -34.87 24.33 -9.64
N TYR A 290 -34.16 25.13 -10.42
CA TYR A 290 -33.45 26.30 -9.93
C TYR A 290 -34.44 27.45 -9.76
N GLN A 291 -34.63 27.90 -8.52
CA GLN A 291 -35.36 29.14 -8.29
C GLN A 291 -34.43 30.31 -8.59
N ASN A 292 -34.82 31.17 -9.53
CA ASN A 292 -34.14 32.43 -9.75
C ASN A 292 -34.43 33.36 -8.56
N GLN A 293 -33.55 33.36 -7.57
CA GLN A 293 -33.50 34.45 -6.57
C GLN A 293 -32.78 35.62 -7.22
N GLY A 294 -33.47 36.32 -8.12
CA GLY A 294 -32.94 37.45 -8.86
C GLY A 294 -32.51 38.59 -7.93
N GLN A 295 -31.25 38.60 -7.53
CA GLN A 295 -30.54 39.83 -7.20
C GLN A 295 -29.68 40.13 -8.43
N TYR A 296 -30.24 40.91 -9.35
CA TYR A 296 -29.45 41.56 -10.38
C TYR A 296 -28.41 42.42 -9.66
N TYR A 297 -27.13 42.01 -9.73
CA TYR A 297 -26.04 42.91 -9.36
C TYR A 297 -26.00 44.00 -10.42
N ASN A 298 -26.59 45.15 -10.11
CA ASN A 298 -26.35 46.36 -10.87
C ASN A 298 -24.85 46.66 -10.81
N GLU A 299 -24.22 46.71 -11.97
CA GLU A 299 -22.86 47.21 -12.12
C GLU A 299 -22.85 48.69 -11.72
N THR A 300 -22.09 49.00 -10.67
CA THR A 300 -21.54 50.34 -10.41
C THR A 300 -20.06 50.19 -10.17
#